data_AF-A0A3B6I5Z0-F1
#
_entry.id   AF-A0A3B6I5Z0-F1
#
_cell.length_a   1.000
_cell.length_b   1.000
_cell.length_c   1.000
_cell.angle_alpha   90.00
_cell.angle_beta   90.00
_cell.angle_gamma   90.00
#
_symmetry.space_group_name_H-M   'P 1'
#
loop_
_entity.id
_entity.type
_entity.pdbx_description
1 polymer ?
#
loop_
_entity_poly.entity_id
_entity_poly.type
_entity_poly.pdbx_seq_one_letter_code
_entity_poly.pdbx_strand_id
1 'polypeptide(L)'
;MARLPLAMRCLRRNLAFRNISISIMLMYYYVWLLFALVYKRRLWKIEKRIRNRELRDAHLYQLIGESDVACIQELRMDRRTLHKLCEMVRVTGGLEGTRNTSLEEIVATFLYIISHYLKNRTIKKFFYRSGEMISRNFNRCLLAVLKLHNLLLKKPEPISEHCMDNNWKYFKVNDLYMKILVSVT
;
A
#
# COMPACT_ATOMS: atom_id res chain seq x y z
N MET A 1 50.54 -61.27 17.57
CA MET A 1 49.73 -60.04 17.70
C MET A 1 50.53 -58.97 18.44
N ALA A 2 51.14 -58.02 17.74
CA ALA A 2 52.00 -57.01 18.36
C ALA A 2 51.18 -55.95 19.11
N ARG A 3 51.45 -55.77 20.42
CA ARG A 3 50.83 -54.72 21.24
C ARG A 3 51.51 -53.39 20.96
N LEU A 4 50.78 -52.43 20.38
CA LEU A 4 51.25 -51.05 20.17
C LEU A 4 51.70 -50.42 21.52
N PRO A 5 52.84 -49.71 21.55
CA PRO A 5 53.39 -49.11 22.76
C PRO A 5 52.41 -48.09 23.35
N LEU A 6 52.28 -48.08 24.68
CA LEU A 6 51.32 -47.25 25.43
C LEU A 6 51.45 -45.75 25.09
N ALA A 7 52.65 -45.29 24.76
CA ALA A 7 52.95 -43.93 24.32
C ALA A 7 52.17 -43.51 23.05
N MET A 8 52.06 -44.40 22.05
CA MET A 8 51.29 -44.12 20.83
C MET A 8 49.79 -44.01 21.08
N ARG A 9 49.25 -44.77 22.06
CA ARG A 9 47.83 -44.70 22.46
C ARG A 9 47.50 -43.39 23.17
N CYS A 10 48.40 -42.88 24.01
CA CYS A 10 48.23 -41.60 24.71
C CYS A 10 48.26 -40.42 23.73
N LEU A 11 49.22 -40.41 22.79
CA LEU A 11 49.32 -39.39 21.74
C LEU A 11 48.06 -39.34 20.85
N ARG A 12 47.55 -40.51 20.44
CA ARG A 12 46.32 -40.60 19.63
C ARG A 12 45.09 -40.09 20.38
N ARG A 13 44.97 -40.34 21.69
CA ARG A 13 43.90 -39.77 22.53
C ARG A 13 44.03 -38.25 22.66
N ASN A 14 45.23 -37.72 22.88
CA ASN A 14 45.46 -36.28 22.98
C ASN A 14 45.18 -35.55 21.66
N LEU A 15 45.55 -36.15 20.51
CA LEU A 15 45.18 -35.65 19.19
C LEU A 15 43.65 -35.67 18.98
N ALA A 16 42.97 -36.73 19.41
CA ALA A 16 41.52 -36.81 19.34
C ALA A 16 40.84 -35.71 20.19
N PHE A 17 41.29 -35.48 21.43
CA PHE A 17 40.76 -34.40 22.28
C PHE A 17 41.01 -33.01 21.68
N ARG A 18 42.18 -32.77 21.08
CA ARG A 18 42.48 -31.51 20.36
C ARG A 18 41.60 -31.34 19.13
N ASN A 19 41.33 -32.40 18.37
CA ASN A 19 40.45 -32.32 17.21
C ASN A 19 38.99 -32.06 17.62
N ILE A 20 38.54 -32.66 18.73
CA ILE A 20 37.19 -32.41 19.30
C ILE A 20 37.08 -30.96 19.77
N SER A 21 38.08 -30.42 20.48
CA SER A 21 38.03 -29.03 20.94
C SER A 21 38.02 -28.04 19.78
N ILE A 22 38.84 -28.26 18.75
CA ILE A 22 38.81 -27.46 17.51
C ILE A 22 37.43 -27.55 16.84
N SER A 23 36.84 -28.74 16.74
CA SER A 23 35.52 -28.93 16.15
C SER A 23 34.42 -28.16 16.92
N ILE A 24 34.45 -28.19 18.26
CA ILE A 24 33.52 -27.41 19.11
C ILE A 24 33.71 -25.91 18.89
N MET A 25 34.95 -25.42 18.84
CA MET A 25 35.24 -24.01 18.58
C MET A 25 34.74 -23.57 17.20
N LEU A 26 34.98 -24.37 16.16
CA LEU A 26 34.46 -24.10 14.82
C LEU A 26 32.93 -24.06 14.82
N MET A 27 32.28 -25.04 15.45
CA MET A 27 30.81 -25.07 15.57
C MET A 27 30.26 -23.82 16.27
N TYR A 28 30.90 -23.37 17.35
CA TYR A 28 30.56 -22.11 18.02
C TYR A 28 30.67 -20.90 17.08
N TYR A 29 31.78 -20.77 16.34
CA TYR A 29 31.94 -19.68 15.36
C TYR A 29 30.91 -19.74 14.23
N TYR A 30 30.54 -20.94 13.76
CA TYR A 30 29.49 -21.11 12.75
C TYR A 30 28.12 -20.66 13.29
N VAL A 31 27.75 -21.04 14.51
CA VAL A 31 26.48 -20.60 15.13
C VAL A 31 26.47 -19.08 15.30
N TRP A 32 27.58 -18.48 15.74
CA TRP A 32 27.68 -17.03 15.88
C TRP A 32 27.62 -16.30 14.55
N LEU A 33 28.25 -16.85 13.50
CA LEU A 33 28.13 -16.34 12.13
C LEU A 33 26.69 -16.39 11.62
N LEU A 34 25.98 -17.51 11.81
CA LEU A 34 24.57 -17.63 11.45
C LEU A 34 23.71 -16.61 12.20
N PHE A 35 23.95 -16.44 13.50
CA PHE A 35 23.26 -15.44 14.31
C PHE A 35 23.52 -14.02 13.78
N ALA A 36 24.77 -13.69 13.47
CA ALA A 36 25.15 -12.40 12.87
C ALA A 36 24.49 -12.18 11.51
N LEU A 37 24.41 -13.20 10.66
CA LEU A 37 23.70 -13.13 9.37
C LEU A 37 22.19 -12.92 9.53
N VAL A 38 21.56 -13.60 10.50
CA VAL A 38 20.15 -13.42 10.82
C VAL A 38 19.91 -12.02 11.39
N TYR A 39 20.78 -11.55 12.29
CA TYR A 39 20.72 -10.22 12.86
C TYR A 39 20.85 -9.15 11.78
N LYS A 40 21.86 -9.25 10.89
CA LYS A 40 22.05 -8.34 9.76
C LYS A 40 20.86 -8.35 8.80
N ARG A 41 20.28 -9.52 8.51
CA ARG A 41 19.04 -9.62 7.71
C ARG A 41 17.85 -8.93 8.39
N ARG A 42 17.70 -9.06 9.72
CA ARG A 42 16.65 -8.37 10.48
C ARG A 42 16.85 -6.86 10.47
N LEU A 43 18.07 -6.40 10.71
CA LEU A 43 18.42 -4.99 10.69
C LEU A 43 18.16 -4.37 9.31
N TRP A 44 18.63 -5.01 8.24
CA TRP A 44 18.38 -4.56 6.86
C TRP A 44 16.88 -4.51 6.53
N LYS A 45 16.09 -5.47 7.03
CA LYS A 45 14.62 -5.44 6.88
C LYS A 45 13.97 -4.28 7.65
N ILE A 46 14.51 -3.88 8.81
CA ILE A 46 14.01 -2.73 9.57
C ILE A 46 14.38 -1.44 8.85
N GLU A 47 15.65 -1.29 8.50
CA GLU A 47 16.18 -0.12 7.79
C GLU A 47 15.48 0.08 6.44
N LYS A 48 15.29 -0.98 5.66
CA LYS A 48 14.51 -0.93 4.41
C LYS A 48 13.06 -0.49 4.63
N ARG A 49 12.43 -0.90 5.74
CA ARG A 49 11.07 -0.43 6.07
C ARG A 49 11.04 1.05 6.43
N ILE A 50 12.08 1.56 7.10
CA ILE A 50 12.21 2.98 7.45
C ILE A 50 12.43 3.81 6.19
N ARG A 51 13.42 3.47 5.36
CA ARG A 51 13.67 4.15 4.08
C ARG A 51 12.44 4.16 3.16
N ASN A 52 11.74 3.03 3.06
CA ASN A 52 10.51 2.97 2.26
C ASN A 52 9.38 3.83 2.83
N ARG A 53 9.35 4.13 4.14
CA ARG A 53 8.40 5.08 4.72
C ARG A 53 8.78 6.50 4.35
N GLU A 54 10.04 6.88 4.51
CA GLU A 54 10.54 8.21 4.16
C GLU A 54 10.31 8.55 2.67
N LEU A 55 10.63 7.62 1.77
CA LEU A 55 10.39 7.80 0.32
C LEU A 55 8.90 7.94 0.00
N ARG A 56 8.04 7.20 0.69
CA ARG A 56 6.58 7.32 0.52
C ARG A 56 6.06 8.66 1.00
N ASP A 57 6.53 9.12 2.16
CA ASP A 57 6.08 10.38 2.73
C ASP A 57 6.57 11.56 1.86
N ALA A 58 7.78 11.44 1.29
CA ALA A 58 8.30 12.39 0.30
C ALA A 58 7.48 12.39 -1.01
N HIS A 59 7.15 11.22 -1.57
CA HIS A 59 6.29 11.14 -2.76
C HIS A 59 4.88 11.69 -2.48
N LEU A 60 4.31 11.38 -1.32
CA LEU A 60 3.01 11.92 -0.91
C LEU A 60 3.04 13.45 -0.80
N TYR A 61 4.14 13.99 -0.27
CA TYR A 61 4.37 15.43 -0.21
C TYR A 61 4.51 16.05 -1.60
N GLN A 62 5.16 15.40 -2.56
CA GLN A 62 5.20 15.88 -3.96
C GLN A 62 3.81 15.91 -4.60
N LEU A 63 2.98 14.91 -4.35
CA LEU A 63 1.61 14.83 -4.90
C LEU A 63 0.67 15.90 -4.34
N ILE A 64 0.73 16.15 -3.02
CA ILE A 64 -0.27 16.97 -2.31
C ILE A 64 0.29 18.33 -1.88
N GLY A 65 1.56 18.36 -1.49
CA GLY A 65 2.16 19.43 -0.69
C GLY A 65 2.99 20.44 -1.48
N GLU A 66 3.50 20.08 -2.66
CA GLU A 66 4.45 20.91 -3.42
C GLU A 66 3.81 22.17 -4.01
N SER A 67 2.66 22.05 -4.65
CA SER A 67 1.86 23.18 -5.14
C SER A 67 0.43 22.75 -5.49
N ASP A 68 -0.51 23.70 -5.55
CA ASP A 68 -1.87 23.42 -6.02
C ASP A 68 -1.87 22.95 -7.48
N VAL A 69 -0.93 23.45 -8.30
CA VAL A 69 -0.75 23.02 -9.69
C VAL A 69 -0.38 21.54 -9.78
N ALA A 70 0.57 21.08 -8.97
CA ALA A 70 0.96 19.66 -8.92
C ALA A 70 -0.21 18.78 -8.46
N CYS A 71 -0.94 19.21 -7.42
CA CYS A 71 -2.12 18.49 -6.93
C CYS A 71 -3.20 18.38 -8.02
N ILE A 72 -3.44 19.44 -8.80
CA ILE A 72 -4.38 19.42 -9.93
C ILE A 72 -3.87 18.51 -11.06
N GLN A 73 -2.58 18.56 -11.40
CA GLN A 73 -2.01 17.74 -12.46
C GLN A 73 -2.09 16.24 -12.14
N GLU A 74 -1.73 15.85 -10.92
CA GLU A 74 -1.62 14.45 -10.52
C GLU A 74 -2.95 13.88 -9.98
N LEU A 75 -3.71 14.65 -9.21
CA LEU A 75 -4.94 14.19 -8.55
C LEU A 75 -6.22 14.73 -9.20
N ARG A 76 -6.12 15.62 -10.19
CA ARG A 76 -7.25 16.29 -10.87
C ARG A 76 -8.14 17.12 -9.94
N MET A 77 -7.63 17.47 -8.76
CA MET A 77 -8.31 18.29 -7.76
C MET A 77 -7.35 19.27 -7.13
N ASP A 78 -7.87 20.43 -6.75
CA ASP A 78 -7.16 21.39 -5.91
C ASP A 78 -6.97 20.85 -4.49
N ARG A 79 -5.92 21.31 -3.79
CA ARG A 79 -5.54 20.85 -2.45
C ARG A 79 -6.65 21.10 -1.43
N ARG A 80 -7.35 22.23 -1.52
CA ARG A 80 -8.48 22.54 -0.64
C ARG A 80 -9.63 21.55 -0.84
N THR A 81 -9.93 21.22 -2.09
CA THR A 81 -10.96 20.25 -2.47
C THR A 81 -10.60 18.85 -2.00
N LEU A 82 -9.32 18.45 -2.13
CA LEU A 82 -8.81 17.19 -1.61
C LEU A 82 -9.01 17.08 -0.10
N HIS A 83 -8.66 18.13 0.67
CA HIS A 83 -8.83 18.12 2.12
C HIS A 83 -10.30 17.99 2.52
N LYS A 84 -11.19 18.72 1.82
CA LYS A 84 -12.64 18.62 2.03
C LYS A 84 -13.16 17.21 1.69
N LEU A 85 -12.66 16.59 0.62
CA LEU A 85 -13.00 15.20 0.28
C LEU A 85 -12.55 14.24 1.38
N CYS A 86 -11.32 14.37 1.87
CA CYS A 86 -10.79 13.58 2.98
C CYS A 86 -11.69 13.66 4.23
N GLU A 87 -12.16 14.87 4.57
CA GLU A 87 -13.07 15.08 5.69
C GLU A 87 -14.42 14.40 5.48
N MET A 88 -15.05 14.58 4.31
CA MET A 88 -16.33 13.92 4.01
C MET A 88 -16.20 12.39 3.96
N VAL A 89 -15.09 11.87 3.43
CA VAL A 89 -14.80 10.43 3.38
C VAL A 89 -14.57 9.85 4.78
N ARG A 90 -14.02 10.66 5.70
CA ARG A 90 -13.89 10.28 7.12
C ARG A 90 -15.25 10.26 7.81
N VAL A 91 -16.02 11.34 7.72
CA VAL A 91 -17.28 11.52 8.46
C VAL A 91 -18.40 10.65 7.90
N THR A 92 -18.67 10.74 6.59
CA THR A 92 -19.78 10.03 5.93
C THR A 92 -19.37 8.64 5.46
N GLY A 93 -18.15 8.52 4.93
CA GLY A 93 -17.64 7.25 4.42
C GLY A 93 -17.23 6.26 5.52
N GLY A 94 -16.91 6.76 6.72
CA GLY A 94 -16.37 5.97 7.83
C GLY A 94 -14.97 5.44 7.52
N LEU A 95 -14.24 6.06 6.59
CA LEU A 95 -12.89 5.65 6.25
C LEU A 95 -11.93 6.28 7.25
N GLU A 96 -11.12 5.45 7.89
CA GLU A 96 -10.03 5.90 8.75
C GLU A 96 -8.69 5.37 8.28
N GLY A 97 -7.65 6.15 8.56
CA GLY A 97 -6.26 5.75 8.39
C GLY A 97 -5.94 4.52 9.22
N THR A 98 -5.03 3.69 8.72
CA THR A 98 -4.50 2.53 9.44
C THR A 98 -3.14 2.92 10.05
N ARG A 99 -2.65 2.18 11.06
CA ARG A 99 -1.33 2.42 11.70
C ARG A 99 -0.17 2.68 10.72
N ASN A 100 -0.24 2.08 9.54
CA ASN A 100 0.80 2.23 8.54
C ASN A 100 0.46 3.22 7.44
N THR A 101 -0.80 3.58 7.20
CA THR A 101 -1.27 4.31 6.02
C THR A 101 -2.27 5.38 6.45
N SER A 102 -1.95 6.65 6.22
CA SER A 102 -2.84 7.76 6.58
C SER A 102 -4.07 7.79 5.68
N LEU A 103 -5.12 8.50 6.11
CA LEU A 103 -6.33 8.66 5.31
C LEU A 103 -6.01 9.38 4.00
N GLU A 104 -5.17 10.40 4.08
CA GLU A 104 -4.70 11.21 2.95
C GLU A 104 -3.92 10.34 1.95
N GLU A 105 -3.08 9.40 2.42
CA GLU A 105 -2.38 8.45 1.53
C GLU A 105 -3.38 7.54 0.81
N ILE A 106 -4.43 7.06 1.48
CA ILE A 106 -5.45 6.21 0.87
C ILE A 106 -6.20 6.96 -0.23
N VAL A 107 -6.70 8.16 0.09
CA VAL A 107 -7.48 9.00 -0.82
C VAL A 107 -6.62 9.46 -2.00
N ALA A 108 -5.40 9.95 -1.74
CA ALA A 108 -4.49 10.38 -2.79
C ALA A 108 -4.08 9.22 -3.70
N THR A 109 -3.79 8.04 -3.14
CA THR A 109 -3.52 6.85 -3.96
C THR A 109 -4.71 6.55 -4.85
N PHE A 110 -5.94 6.49 -4.30
CA PHE A 110 -7.16 6.21 -5.04
C PHE A 110 -7.38 7.18 -6.20
N LEU A 111 -7.26 8.48 -5.94
CA LEU A 111 -7.39 9.52 -6.96
C LEU A 111 -6.30 9.39 -8.02
N TYR A 112 -5.06 9.16 -7.63
CA TYR A 112 -3.96 8.95 -8.57
C TYR A 112 -4.19 7.74 -9.50
N ILE A 113 -4.76 6.64 -8.99
CA ILE A 113 -5.13 5.47 -9.82
C ILE A 113 -6.12 5.88 -10.90
N ILE A 114 -7.18 6.60 -10.53
CA ILE A 114 -8.29 6.95 -11.42
C ILE A 114 -7.87 8.05 -12.41
N SER A 115 -7.17 9.08 -11.93
CA SER A 115 -6.70 10.23 -12.72
C SER A 115 -5.77 9.84 -13.86
N HIS A 116 -4.97 8.80 -13.67
CA HIS A 116 -3.97 8.35 -14.66
C HIS A 116 -4.23 6.94 -15.20
N TYR A 117 -5.36 6.31 -14.85
CA TYR A 117 -5.72 4.94 -15.24
C TYR A 117 -4.59 3.91 -15.00
N LEU A 118 -4.00 3.94 -13.80
CA LEU A 118 -2.81 3.15 -13.49
C LEU A 118 -3.14 1.74 -13.02
N LYS A 119 -2.32 0.78 -13.45
CA LYS A 119 -2.41 -0.61 -13.00
C LYS A 119 -1.73 -0.78 -11.64
N ASN A 120 -2.24 -1.69 -10.81
CA ASN A 120 -1.71 -1.99 -9.47
C ASN A 120 -0.19 -2.31 -9.47
N ARG A 121 0.31 -2.95 -10.53
CA ARG A 121 1.76 -3.22 -10.70
C ARG A 121 2.62 -1.96 -10.72
N THR A 122 2.13 -0.87 -11.30
CA THR A 122 2.84 0.42 -11.39
C THR A 122 2.81 1.12 -10.04
N ILE A 123 1.63 1.21 -9.44
CA ILE A 123 1.39 1.90 -8.17
C ILE A 123 2.14 1.24 -7.02
N LYS A 124 2.29 -0.09 -7.04
CA LYS A 124 3.11 -0.86 -6.07
C LYS A 124 4.54 -0.34 -5.99
N LYS A 125 5.15 0.02 -7.12
CA LYS A 125 6.52 0.55 -7.15
C LYS A 125 6.55 1.99 -6.64
N PHE A 126 5.58 2.79 -7.03
CA PHE A 126 5.51 4.21 -6.71
C PHE A 126 5.23 4.48 -5.21
N PHE A 127 4.28 3.76 -4.61
CA PHE A 127 3.94 3.87 -3.19
C PHE A 127 4.67 2.85 -2.31
N TYR A 128 5.62 2.07 -2.81
CA TYR A 128 6.36 1.05 -2.04
C TYR A 128 5.49 0.11 -1.18
N ARG A 129 4.25 -0.17 -1.62
CA ARG A 129 3.26 -1.03 -0.94
C ARG A 129 3.05 -2.35 -1.65
N SER A 130 2.58 -3.36 -0.93
CA SER A 130 2.11 -4.58 -1.60
C SER A 130 0.90 -4.25 -2.46
N GLY A 131 0.76 -4.94 -3.59
CA GLY A 131 -0.40 -4.74 -4.48
C GLY A 131 -1.71 -5.12 -3.80
N GLU A 132 -1.67 -6.09 -2.88
CA GLU A 132 -2.81 -6.43 -2.02
C GLU A 132 -3.24 -5.24 -1.16
N MET A 133 -2.29 -4.56 -0.50
CA MET A 133 -2.59 -3.38 0.32
C MET A 133 -3.21 -2.26 -0.54
N ILE A 134 -2.66 -2.02 -1.73
CA ILE A 134 -3.20 -1.02 -2.67
C ILE A 134 -4.63 -1.38 -3.06
N SER A 135 -4.90 -2.63 -3.44
CA SER A 135 -6.24 -3.07 -3.83
C SER A 135 -7.24 -2.97 -2.66
N ARG A 136 -6.84 -3.35 -1.45
CA ARG A 136 -7.66 -3.21 -0.25
C ARG A 136 -8.00 -1.75 0.04
N ASN A 137 -7.00 -0.86 0.00
CA ASN A 137 -7.20 0.56 0.24
C ASN A 137 -8.06 1.19 -0.85
N PHE A 138 -7.86 0.81 -2.11
CA PHE A 138 -8.68 1.24 -3.24
C PHE A 138 -10.16 0.85 -3.04
N ASN A 139 -10.44 -0.41 -2.71
CA ASN A 139 -11.81 -0.88 -2.48
C ASN A 139 -12.46 -0.21 -1.26
N ARG A 140 -11.70 -0.01 -0.15
CA ARG A 140 -12.20 0.73 1.02
C ARG A 140 -12.55 2.18 0.66
N CYS A 141 -11.69 2.85 -0.11
CA CYS A 141 -11.94 4.21 -0.57
C CYS A 141 -13.13 4.27 -1.53
N LEU A 142 -13.24 3.31 -2.46
CA LEU A 142 -14.35 3.22 -3.39
C LEU A 142 -15.69 3.07 -2.66
N LEU A 143 -15.77 2.16 -1.69
CA LEU A 143 -16.98 1.99 -0.87
C LEU A 143 -17.32 3.26 -0.10
N ALA A 144 -16.32 3.95 0.46
CA ALA A 144 -16.53 5.21 1.15
C ALA A 144 -17.07 6.29 0.20
N VAL A 145 -16.45 6.46 -0.98
CA VAL A 145 -16.88 7.42 -2.01
C VAL A 145 -18.27 7.08 -2.53
N LEU A 146 -18.61 5.81 -2.70
CA LEU A 146 -19.96 5.40 -3.08
C LEU A 146 -20.98 5.84 -2.03
N LYS A 147 -20.72 5.75 -0.73
CA LYS A 147 -21.64 6.30 0.28
C LYS A 147 -21.86 7.81 0.16
N LEU A 148 -20.87 8.54 -0.35
CA LEU A 148 -21.00 9.96 -0.63
C LEU A 148 -21.82 10.27 -1.91
N HIS A 149 -22.23 9.27 -2.70
CA HIS A 149 -22.94 9.50 -3.96
C HIS A 149 -24.17 10.39 -3.78
N ASN A 150 -24.92 10.22 -2.68
CA ASN A 150 -26.13 11.00 -2.40
C ASN A 150 -25.86 12.48 -2.12
N LEU A 151 -24.64 12.80 -1.67
CA LEU A 151 -24.22 14.16 -1.32
C LEU A 151 -23.51 14.84 -2.49
N LEU A 152 -22.71 14.08 -3.25
CA LEU A 152 -21.88 14.61 -4.32
C LEU A 152 -22.57 14.63 -5.68
N LEU A 153 -23.49 13.69 -5.94
CA LEU A 153 -24.19 13.60 -7.22
C LEU A 153 -25.60 14.16 -7.08
N LYS A 154 -25.90 15.18 -7.89
CA LYS A 154 -27.28 15.64 -8.06
C LYS A 154 -28.09 14.48 -8.65
N LYS A 155 -29.28 14.20 -8.08
CA LYS A 155 -30.21 13.27 -8.71
C LYS A 155 -30.51 13.77 -10.12
N PRO A 156 -30.37 12.93 -11.16
CA PRO A 156 -30.66 13.35 -12.52
C PRO A 156 -32.14 13.72 -12.60
N GLU A 157 -32.42 14.99 -12.89
CA GLU A 157 -33.76 15.45 -13.21
C GLU A 157 -34.06 15.08 -14.67
N PRO A 158 -35.25 14.54 -14.96
CA PRO A 158 -35.62 14.20 -16.33
C PRO A 158 -35.60 15.48 -17.18
N ILE A 159 -34.88 15.41 -18.30
CA ILE A 159 -34.80 16.51 -19.26
C ILE A 159 -36.17 16.64 -19.94
N SER A 160 -36.86 17.76 -19.71
CA SER A 160 -38.19 18.00 -20.30
C SER A 160 -38.16 17.93 -21.83
N GLU A 161 -39.27 17.49 -22.44
CA GLU A 161 -39.39 17.39 -23.90
C GLU A 161 -39.14 18.72 -24.62
N HIS A 162 -39.42 19.83 -23.93
CA HIS A 162 -39.24 21.22 -24.37
C HIS A 162 -37.85 21.80 -24.09
N CYS A 163 -36.86 21.01 -23.68
CA CYS A 163 -35.50 21.50 -23.50
C CYS A 163 -34.93 22.01 -24.83
N MET A 164 -34.65 23.32 -24.89
CA MET A 164 -34.10 24.02 -26.06
C MET A 164 -32.57 24.00 -26.13
N ASP A 165 -31.91 23.42 -25.13
CA ASP A 165 -30.45 23.36 -25.08
C ASP A 165 -29.93 22.27 -26.03
N ASN A 166 -29.21 22.68 -27.07
CA ASN A 166 -28.69 21.78 -28.12
C ASN A 166 -27.77 20.69 -27.58
N ASN A 167 -27.11 20.90 -26.44
CA ASN A 167 -26.24 19.90 -25.82
C ASN A 167 -27.04 18.76 -25.17
N TRP A 168 -28.22 19.06 -24.63
CA TRP A 168 -29.04 18.11 -23.86
C TRP A 168 -30.23 17.56 -24.64
N LYS A 169 -30.54 18.15 -25.81
CA LYS A 169 -31.65 17.78 -26.70
C LYS A 169 -31.66 16.31 -27.10
N TYR A 170 -30.50 15.63 -27.13
CA TYR A 170 -30.39 14.21 -27.51
C TYR A 170 -30.54 13.24 -26.33
N PHE A 171 -30.50 13.73 -25.09
CA PHE A 171 -30.59 12.92 -23.87
C PHE A 171 -32.01 12.91 -23.27
N LYS A 172 -33.05 13.08 -24.09
CA LYS A 172 -34.45 13.08 -23.65
C LYS A 172 -34.81 11.69 -23.10
N VAL A 173 -35.16 11.62 -21.81
CA VAL A 173 -35.62 10.38 -21.16
C VAL A 173 -37.08 10.55 -20.81
N ASN A 174 -37.95 9.71 -21.39
CA ASN A 174 -39.37 9.68 -21.06
C ASN A 174 -39.57 9.30 -19.58
N ASP A 175 -40.38 10.06 -18.86
CA ASP A 175 -40.66 9.94 -17.42
C ASP A 175 -41.14 8.53 -16.99
N LEU A 176 -41.64 7.72 -17.94
CA LEU A 176 -42.01 6.32 -17.72
C LEU A 176 -40.81 5.39 -17.45
N TYR A 177 -39.66 5.60 -18.07
CA TYR A 177 -38.50 4.70 -17.93
C TYR A 177 -37.80 4.84 -16.57
N MET A 178 -37.78 6.06 -16.00
CA MET A 178 -37.24 6.28 -14.65
C MET A 178 -38.15 5.75 -13.55
N LYS A 179 -39.48 5.84 -13.69
CA LYS A 179 -40.44 5.25 -12.74
C LYS A 179 -40.33 3.73 -12.63
N ILE A 180 -40.05 3.04 -13.74
CA ILE A 180 -39.85 1.58 -13.76
C ILE A 180 -38.55 1.20 -13.05
N LEU A 181 -37.45 1.95 -13.25
CA LEU A 181 -36.17 1.67 -12.59
C LEU A 181 -36.18 1.94 -11.07
N VAL A 182 -36.91 2.95 -10.61
CA VAL A 182 -37.04 3.27 -9.17
C VAL A 182 -38.02 2.32 -8.46
N SER A 183 -38.97 1.70 -9.16
CA SER A 183 -39.91 0.74 -8.56
C SER A 183 -39.36 -0.69 -8.44
N VAL A 184 -38.19 -0.98 -9.03
CA VAL A 184 -37.55 -2.30 -9.04
C VAL A 184 -36.39 -2.40 -8.03
N THR A 185 -36.01 -1.29 -7.38
CA THR A 185 -35.07 -1.23 -6.25
C THR A 185 -35.79 -0.92 -4.96
#